data_AF-A0A2M9V8I1-F1
#
_entry.id   AF-A0A2M9V8I1-F1
#
_cell.length_a   1.000
_cell.length_b   1.000
_cell.length_c   1.000
_cell.angle_alpha   90.00
_cell.angle_beta   90.00
_cell.angle_gamma   90.00
#
_symmetry.space_group_name_H-M   'P 1'
#
loop_
_entity.id
_entity.type
_entity.pdbx_description
1 polymer ?
#
loop_
_entity_poly.entity_id
_entity_poly.type
_entity_poly.pdbx_seq_one_letter_code
_entity_poly.pdbx_strand_id
1 'polypeptide(L)'
;MKYDADYAYTAKNDPANFTFDYLVKRENCKTNQTFTSTNIMDYSVSYSDRFTNDQRSRIRHVLTYSPLIPGPKQGQTQTRSVVEGPIDLPIRTAR
;
A
#
# COMPACT_ATOMS: atom_id res chain seq x y z
N MET A 1 10.59 -17.42 1.75
CA MET A 1 10.30 -18.86 1.80
C MET A 1 10.27 -19.47 3.21
N LYS A 2 10.41 -18.72 4.32
CA LYS A 2 10.22 -19.29 5.68
C LYS A 2 8.76 -19.67 5.96
N TYR A 3 7.81 -18.91 5.41
CA TYR A 3 6.38 -19.21 5.49
C TYR A 3 6.02 -20.46 4.68
N ASP A 4 6.75 -20.72 3.59
CA ASP A 4 6.50 -21.87 2.73
C ASP A 4 6.86 -23.21 3.36
N ALA A 5 7.89 -23.18 4.20
CA ALA A 5 8.27 -24.32 5.01
C ALA A 5 7.25 -24.60 6.14
N ASP A 6 6.51 -23.60 6.62
CA ASP A 6 5.66 -23.72 7.81
C ASP A 6 4.37 -24.51 7.51
N TYR A 7 3.65 -24.16 6.43
CA TYR A 7 2.44 -24.92 6.07
C TYR A 7 2.74 -26.34 5.60
N ALA A 8 3.86 -26.56 4.89
CA ALA A 8 4.29 -27.91 4.51
C ALA A 8 4.67 -28.74 5.74
N TYR A 9 5.21 -28.10 6.78
CA TYR A 9 5.49 -28.73 8.06
C TYR A 9 4.20 -29.09 8.80
N THR A 10 3.24 -28.17 8.93
CA THR A 10 1.95 -28.44 9.59
C THR A 10 1.21 -29.56 8.88
N ALA A 11 1.13 -29.54 7.55
CA ALA A 11 0.47 -30.59 6.76
C ALA A 11 1.06 -31.98 7.02
N LYS A 12 2.38 -32.07 7.23
CA LYS A 12 3.09 -33.34 7.43
C LYS A 12 3.07 -33.83 8.88
N ASN A 13 3.24 -32.93 9.85
CA ASN A 13 3.51 -33.27 11.24
C ASN A 13 2.29 -33.07 12.16
N ASP A 14 1.34 -32.23 11.77
CA ASP A 14 0.12 -31.94 12.52
C ASP A 14 -1.08 -31.73 11.58
N PRO A 15 -1.50 -32.80 10.87
CA PRO A 15 -2.54 -32.70 9.86
C PRO A 15 -3.90 -32.30 10.43
N ALA A 16 -4.14 -32.53 11.73
CA ALA A 16 -5.36 -32.09 12.40
C ALA A 16 -5.46 -30.55 12.49
N ASN A 17 -4.30 -29.89 12.62
CA ASN A 17 -4.21 -28.43 12.63
C ASN A 17 -3.99 -27.84 11.23
N PHE A 18 -3.96 -28.64 10.17
CA PHE A 18 -3.92 -28.14 8.78
C PHE A 18 -5.30 -27.65 8.31
N THR A 19 -5.85 -26.69 9.05
CA THR A 19 -7.11 -26.03 8.74
C THR A 19 -6.85 -24.56 8.41
N PHE A 20 -7.71 -23.96 7.58
CA PHE A 20 -7.56 -22.55 7.22
C PHE A 20 -7.53 -21.66 8.46
N ASP A 21 -8.44 -21.89 9.41
CA ASP A 21 -8.55 -21.12 10.66
C ASP A 21 -7.28 -21.18 11.53
N TYR A 22 -6.54 -22.28 11.47
CA TYR A 22 -5.24 -22.40 12.13
C TYR A 22 -4.15 -21.66 11.35
N LEU A 23 -4.06 -21.87 10.03
CA LEU A 23 -3.01 -21.31 9.17
C LEU A 23 -3.04 -19.77 9.08
N VAL A 24 -4.21 -19.15 9.31
CA VAL A 24 -4.35 -17.68 9.35
C VAL A 24 -3.90 -17.07 10.67
N LYS A 25 -3.67 -17.86 11.74
CA LYS A 25 -3.20 -17.32 13.03
C LYS A 25 -1.75 -16.88 12.95
N ARG A 26 -1.45 -15.75 13.58
CA ARG A 26 -0.12 -15.15 13.63
C ARG A 26 0.18 -14.57 14.98
N GLU A 27 1.46 -14.52 15.31
CA GLU A 27 1.96 -13.88 16.52
C GLU A 27 2.66 -12.55 16.17
N ASN A 28 2.31 -11.51 16.91
CA ASN A 28 2.98 -10.23 16.81
C ASN A 28 4.34 -10.29 17.50
N CYS A 29 5.43 -10.10 16.76
CA CYS A 29 6.79 -10.19 17.30
C CYS A 29 7.16 -9.13 18.36
N LYS A 30 6.35 -8.08 18.53
CA LYS A 30 6.57 -7.04 19.54
C LYS A 30 5.72 -7.24 20.79
N THR A 31 4.49 -7.72 20.63
CA THR A 31 3.53 -7.87 21.73
C THR A 31 3.32 -9.32 22.17
N ASN A 32 3.83 -10.29 21.40
CA ASN A 32 3.60 -11.74 21.55
C ASN A 32 2.11 -12.12 21.57
N GLN A 33 1.26 -11.26 21.01
CA GLN A 33 -0.17 -11.51 20.91
C GLN A 33 -0.49 -12.28 19.65
N THR A 34 -1.30 -13.32 19.79
CA THR A 34 -1.84 -14.07 18.65
C THR A 34 -3.06 -13.35 18.09
N PHE A 35 -3.14 -13.23 16.77
CA PHE A 35 -4.25 -12.63 16.05
C PHE A 35 -4.55 -13.41 14.76
N THR A 36 -5.74 -13.19 14.20
CA THR A 36 -6.10 -13.71 12.87
C THR A 36 -5.59 -12.73 11.81
N SER A 37 -4.75 -13.20 10.87
CA SER A 37 -4.28 -12.34 9.79
C SER A 37 -5.38 -12.09 8.77
N THR A 38 -5.58 -10.82 8.46
CA THR A 38 -6.53 -10.33 7.47
C THR A 38 -5.89 -9.37 6.45
N ASN A 39 -4.59 -9.11 6.58
CA ASN A 39 -3.94 -8.07 5.79
C ASN A 39 -3.81 -8.48 4.33
N ILE A 40 -4.28 -7.62 3.42
CA ILE A 40 -4.18 -7.85 1.96
C ILE A 40 -2.74 -7.83 1.42
N MET A 41 -1.81 -7.20 2.14
CA MET A 41 -0.40 -7.10 1.76
C MET A 41 0.45 -8.27 2.29
N ASP A 42 -0.14 -9.23 3.02
CA ASP A 42 0.60 -10.37 3.55
C ASP A 42 0.92 -11.39 2.44
N TYR A 43 2.15 -11.87 2.42
CA TYR A 43 2.63 -12.90 1.48
C TYR A 43 2.40 -14.33 1.97
N SER A 44 1.41 -14.54 2.83
CA SER A 44 1.26 -15.77 3.60
C SER A 44 -0.22 -16.00 3.90
N VAL A 45 -0.61 -17.22 4.26
CA VAL A 45 -2.03 -17.58 4.45
C VAL A 45 -2.73 -16.61 5.40
N SER A 46 -3.75 -15.93 4.87
CA SER A 46 -4.46 -14.81 5.47
C SER A 46 -5.82 -14.70 4.80
N TYR A 47 -6.77 -14.00 5.43
CA TYR A 47 -8.01 -13.61 4.75
C TYR A 47 -7.77 -12.61 3.61
N SER A 48 -6.67 -11.85 3.66
CA SER A 48 -6.26 -10.90 2.62
C SER A 48 -7.36 -9.93 2.13
N ASP A 49 -8.28 -9.55 3.02
CA ASP A 49 -9.52 -8.85 2.69
C ASP A 49 -9.51 -7.37 3.09
N ARG A 50 -8.51 -6.91 3.85
CA ARG A 50 -8.48 -5.54 4.36
C ARG A 50 -7.07 -4.94 4.50
N PHE A 51 -7.03 -3.61 4.41
CA PHE A 51 -5.88 -2.81 4.82
C PHE A 51 -5.93 -2.51 6.32
N THR A 52 -4.76 -2.30 6.93
CA THR A 52 -4.69 -1.67 8.26
C THR A 52 -5.01 -0.19 8.17
N ASN A 53 -5.35 0.41 9.32
CA ASN A 53 -5.61 1.85 9.40
C ASN A 53 -4.42 2.68 8.92
N ASP A 54 -3.20 2.29 9.30
CA ASP A 54 -1.98 2.98 8.88
C ASP A 54 -1.70 2.84 7.39
N GLN A 55 -1.90 1.63 6.83
CA GLN A 55 -1.79 1.42 5.39
C GLN A 55 -2.78 2.30 4.62
N ARG A 56 -4.04 2.35 5.07
CA ARG A 56 -5.07 3.21 4.48
C ARG A 56 -4.69 4.69 4.55
N SER A 57 -4.19 5.16 5.68
CA SER A 57 -3.72 6.54 5.86
C SER A 57 -2.55 6.87 4.93
N ARG A 58 -1.60 5.96 4.78
CA ARG A 58 -0.46 6.12 3.85
C ARG A 58 -0.91 6.15 2.39
N ILE A 59 -1.83 5.27 1.99
CA ILE A 59 -2.41 5.27 0.64
C ILE A 59 -3.09 6.61 0.37
N ARG A 60 -3.95 7.07 1.29
CA ARG A 60 -4.61 8.39 1.15
C ARG A 60 -3.60 9.52 1.02
N HIS A 61 -2.56 9.53 1.82
CA HIS A 61 -1.52 10.54 1.72
C HIS A 61 -0.90 10.58 0.30
N VAL A 62 -0.49 9.44 -0.24
CA VAL A 62 0.05 9.36 -1.61
C VAL A 62 -0.96 9.84 -2.65
N LEU A 63 -2.22 9.41 -2.54
CA LEU A 63 -3.28 9.82 -3.46
C LEU A 63 -3.58 11.33 -3.38
N THR A 64 -3.45 11.95 -2.21
CA THR A 64 -3.76 13.36 -2.00
C THR A 64 -2.63 14.29 -2.45
N TYR A 65 -1.36 13.88 -2.30
CA TYR A 65 -0.20 14.75 -2.54
C TYR A 65 0.61 14.39 -3.79
N SER A 66 0.40 13.22 -4.40
CA SER A 66 1.11 12.87 -5.64
C SER A 66 0.60 13.72 -6.82
N PRO A 67 1.50 14.42 -7.54
CA PRO A 67 1.13 15.37 -8.60
C PRO A 67 0.62 14.70 -9.88
N LEU A 68 1.03 13.45 -10.13
CA LEU A 68 0.69 12.72 -11.37
C LEU A 68 -0.52 11.80 -11.23
N ILE A 69 -0.99 11.56 -10.01
CA ILE A 69 -2.21 10.78 -9.79
C ILE A 69 -3.40 11.72 -10.02
N PRO A 70 -4.43 11.36 -10.80
CA PRO A 70 -5.61 12.20 -10.95
C PRO A 70 -6.39 12.40 -9.63
N GLY A 71 -7.22 13.44 -9.56
CA GLY A 71 -8.15 13.69 -8.45
C GLY A 71 -7.84 14.94 -7.61
N PRO A 72 -8.73 15.32 -6.68
CA PRO A 72 -8.55 16.51 -5.84
C PRO A 72 -7.27 16.42 -5.00
N LYS A 73 -6.40 17.43 -5.11
CA LYS A 73 -5.11 17.47 -4.40
C LYS A 73 -5.11 18.51 -3.31
N GLN A 74 -4.39 18.21 -2.23
CA GLN A 74 -4.07 19.21 -1.21
C GLN A 74 -2.70 19.81 -1.52
N GLY A 75 -2.59 21.14 -1.38
CA GLY A 75 -1.33 21.84 -1.59
C GLY A 75 -0.90 21.99 -3.05
N GLN A 76 -1.77 21.74 -4.03
CA GLN A 76 -1.53 22.21 -5.40
C GLN A 76 -1.60 23.73 -5.42
N THR A 77 -0.43 24.37 -5.25
CA THR A 77 -0.26 25.75 -5.69
C THR A 77 -0.53 25.78 -7.19
N GLN A 78 -1.36 26.72 -7.64
CA GLN A 78 -1.53 27.05 -9.06
C GLN A 78 -0.18 27.58 -9.57
N THR A 79 0.77 26.70 -9.89
CA THR A 79 2.11 27.09 -10.39
C THR A 79 2.07 27.50 -11.85
N ARG A 80 0.91 27.34 -12.51
CA ARG A 80 0.65 27.99 -13.79
C ARG A 80 0.01 29.34 -13.51
N SER A 81 0.82 30.39 -13.53
CA SER A 81 0.30 31.69 -13.92
C SER A 81 -0.22 31.54 -15.35
N VAL A 82 -1.54 31.43 -15.50
CA VAL A 82 -2.15 31.75 -16.80
C VAL A 82 -1.90 33.23 -16.98
N VAL A 83 -0.87 33.58 -17.75
CA VAL A 83 -0.71 34.95 -18.21
C VAL A 83 -1.80 35.13 -19.26
N GLU A 84 -2.85 35.87 -18.91
CA GLU A 84 -3.84 36.28 -19.90
C GLU A 84 -3.22 37.31 -20.83
N GLY A 85 -2.83 36.87 -22.03
CA GLY A 85 -2.33 37.75 -23.07
C GLY A 85 -1.14 37.17 -23.85
N PRO A 86 -0.74 37.83 -24.94
CA PRO A 86 0.44 37.45 -25.72
C PRO A 86 1.69 37.48 -24.84
N ILE A 87 2.41 36.36 -24.80
CA ILE A 87 3.69 36.24 -24.10
C ILE A 87 4.75 36.91 -24.97
N ASP A 88 5.34 38.01 -24.48
CA ASP A 88 6.45 38.68 -25.16
C ASP A 88 7.73 37.85 -24.98
N LEU A 89 8.09 37.11 -26.03
CA LEU A 89 9.28 36.27 -26.05
C LEU A 89 10.43 37.08 -26.65
N PRO A 90 11.65 37.06 -26.06
CA PRO A 90 12.81 37.80 -26.57
C PRO A 90 13.43 37.12 -27.81
N ILE A 91 12.62 36.79 -28.81
CA ILE A 91 13.07 36.23 -30.08
C ILE A 91 13.53 37.38 -30.96
N ARG A 92 14.84 37.45 -31.23
CA ARG A 92 15.40 38.36 -32.23
C ARG A 92 15.65 37.56 -33.51
N THR A 93 14.98 37.92 -34.61
CA THR A 93 15.26 37.36 -35.93
C THR A 93 16.46 38.09 -36.54
N ALA A 94 17.50 37.36 -36.93
CA ALA A 94 18.59 37.90 -37.74
C ALA A 94 18.08 38.17 -39.17
N ARG A 95 18.49 39.31 -39.74
CA ARG A 95 18.31 39.64 -41.17
C ARG A 95 19.48 39.11 -41.97
#